data_AF-A0A2D5IDA6-F1
#
_entry.id   AF-A0A2D5IDA6-F1
#
_cell.length_a   1.000
_cell.length_b   1.000
_cell.length_c   1.000
_cell.angle_alpha   90.00
_cell.angle_beta   90.00
_cell.angle_gamma   90.00
#
_symmetry.space_group_name_H-M   'P 1'
#
loop_
_entity.id
_entity.type
_entity.pdbx_description
1 polymer ?
#
loop_
_entity_poly.entity_id
_entity_poly.type
_entity_poly.pdbx_seq_one_letter_code
_entity_poly.pdbx_strand_id
1 'polypeptide(L)'
;MLRYTLGILVLRNKLMSDNEMQEILHRRLQHISPLIGGEESMIEDSQVAGISTQERSFQQLATLYQDTISTLSYRVQVQGRVDFLKDEKVANRIRACLLAGIRSAVLWYQLGARRWRLVVYRRRIQHTAANLARRIALTSEGHDVRSSN
;
A
#
# COMPACT_ATOMS: atom_id res chain seq x y z
N MET A 1 3.07 13.60 9.61
CA MET A 1 3.64 12.81 8.49
C MET A 1 4.97 12.12 8.84
N LEU A 2 6.00 12.84 9.30
CA LEU A 2 7.32 12.26 9.61
C LEU A 2 7.32 11.09 10.62
N ARG A 3 6.45 11.12 11.65
CA ARG A 3 6.34 10.02 12.63
C ARG A 3 5.89 8.70 12.01
N TYR A 4 4.95 8.75 11.06
CA TYR A 4 4.45 7.56 10.37
C TYR A 4 5.51 6.97 9.43
N THR A 5 6.20 7.82 8.66
CA THR A 5 7.27 7.36 7.75
C THR A 5 8.44 6.76 8.51
N LEU A 6 8.83 7.35 9.66
CA LEU A 6 9.86 6.78 10.53
C LEU A 6 9.40 5.44 11.13
N GLY A 7 8.15 5.36 11.59
CA GLY A 7 7.57 4.12 12.11
C GLY A 7 7.61 2.99 11.10
N ILE A 8 7.22 3.26 9.84
CA ILE A 8 7.30 2.31 8.73
C ILE A 8 8.76 1.87 8.47
N LEU A 9 9.72 2.79 8.53
CA LEU A 9 11.15 2.48 8.34
C LEU A 9 11.74 1.62 9.47
N VAL A 10 11.27 1.78 10.69
CA VAL A 10 11.67 0.94 11.83
C VAL A 10 11.07 -0.45 11.69
N LEU A 11 9.77 -0.53 11.37
CA LEU A 11 9.08 -1.79 11.13
C LEU A 11 9.72 -2.57 9.99
N ARG A 12 10.08 -1.89 8.91
CA ARG A 12 10.80 -2.49 7.79
C ARG A 12 12.13 -3.11 8.22
N ASN A 13 12.91 -2.46 9.08
CA ASN A 13 14.18 -3.04 9.54
C ASN A 13 13.95 -4.32 10.34
N LYS A 14 12.99 -4.33 11.27
CA LYS A 14 12.62 -5.54 12.01
C LYS A 14 12.14 -6.64 11.08
N LEU A 15 11.30 -6.28 10.12
CA LEU A 15 10.75 -7.19 9.14
C LEU A 15 11.82 -7.80 8.22
N MET A 16 12.82 -7.03 7.79
CA MET A 16 13.96 -7.50 6.99
C MET A 16 14.92 -8.38 7.80
N SER A 17 14.95 -8.24 9.13
CA SER A 17 15.74 -9.10 10.00
C SER A 17 15.07 -10.45 10.27
N ASP A 18 13.78 -10.59 9.97
CA ASP A 18 12.99 -11.81 10.19
C ASP A 18 12.65 -12.50 8.86
N ASN A 19 13.52 -13.44 8.46
CA ASN A 19 13.37 -14.18 7.20
C ASN A 19 12.14 -15.09 7.18
N GLU A 20 11.76 -15.65 8.33
CA GLU A 20 10.58 -16.51 8.43
C GLU A 20 9.30 -15.70 8.19
N MET A 21 9.21 -14.53 8.82
CA MET A 21 8.09 -13.61 8.60
C MET A 21 8.04 -13.12 7.15
N GLN A 22 9.18 -12.89 6.50
CA GLN A 22 9.22 -12.57 5.06
C GLN A 22 8.65 -13.69 4.20
N GLU A 23 9.01 -14.94 4.47
CA GLU A 23 8.52 -16.09 3.72
C GLU A 23 7.01 -16.27 3.88
N ILE A 24 6.48 -16.14 5.10
CA ILE A 24 5.04 -16.17 5.38
C ILE A 24 4.33 -15.07 4.58
N LEU A 25 4.87 -13.85 4.61
CA LEU A 25 4.36 -12.70 3.88
C LEU A 25 4.40 -12.90 2.36
N HIS A 26 5.44 -13.55 1.85
CA HIS A 26 5.60 -13.85 0.44
C HIS A 26 4.55 -14.87 -0.01
N ARG A 27 4.49 -16.04 0.65
CA ARG A 27 3.51 -17.10 0.33
C ARG A 27 2.09 -16.60 0.40
N ARG A 28 1.72 -15.91 1.49
CA ARG A 28 0.34 -15.41 1.64
C ARG A 28 -0.03 -14.37 0.59
N LEU A 29 0.90 -13.49 0.19
CA LEU A 29 0.64 -12.56 -0.92
C LEU A 29 0.52 -13.26 -2.27
N GLN A 30 1.25 -14.35 -2.53
CA GLN A 30 1.07 -15.12 -3.77
C GLN A 30 -0.34 -15.69 -3.89
N HIS A 31 -0.96 -16.06 -2.76
CA HIS A 31 -2.34 -16.53 -2.71
C HIS A 31 -3.37 -15.41 -2.76
N ILE A 32 -2.99 -14.18 -2.40
CA ILE A 32 -3.79 -12.97 -2.62
C ILE A 32 -3.56 -12.54 -4.07
N SER A 33 -4.11 -13.33 -5.00
CA SER A 33 -3.99 -13.13 -6.45
C SER A 33 -4.45 -11.72 -6.85
N PRO A 34 -3.73 -11.03 -7.75
CA PRO A 34 -3.96 -9.62 -8.04
C PRO A 34 -5.19 -9.41 -8.91
N LEU A 35 -6.10 -8.55 -8.47
CA LEU A 35 -6.97 -7.77 -9.37
C LEU A 35 -6.13 -6.66 -10.03
N ILE A 36 -5.08 -7.02 -10.78
CA ILE A 36 -4.54 -6.17 -11.84
C ILE A 36 -5.28 -6.62 -13.10
N GLY A 37 -6.58 -6.35 -13.11
CA GLY A 37 -7.49 -6.82 -14.14
C GLY A 37 -8.72 -5.93 -14.10
N GLY A 38 -8.53 -4.72 -14.62
CA GLY A 38 -9.60 -3.83 -15.08
C GLY A 38 -10.54 -3.28 -14.02
N GLU A 39 -10.74 -1.98 -14.08
CA GLU A 39 -11.99 -1.33 -13.67
C GLU A 39 -13.19 -1.76 -14.56
N GLU A 40 -13.13 -2.94 -15.20
CA GLU A 40 -14.09 -3.44 -16.18
C GLU A 40 -14.47 -4.88 -15.84
N SER A 41 -15.37 -5.01 -14.87
CA SER A 41 -16.30 -6.13 -14.87
C SER A 41 -17.64 -5.56 -14.43
N MET A 42 -18.20 -4.72 -15.30
CA MET A 42 -19.65 -4.74 -15.48
C MET A 42 -19.99 -6.13 -16.02
N ILE A 43 -20.70 -6.92 -15.23
CA ILE A 43 -21.86 -7.76 -15.60
C ILE A 43 -22.26 -8.52 -14.33
N GLU A 44 -23.42 -8.11 -13.85
CA GLU A 44 -24.46 -8.91 -13.18
C GLU A 44 -24.18 -10.42 -13.15
N ASP A 45 -24.01 -10.98 -11.95
CA ASP A 45 -24.94 -12.02 -11.51
C ASP A 45 -24.71 -12.38 -10.05
N SER A 46 -25.82 -12.74 -9.40
CA SER A 46 -25.91 -13.40 -8.09
C SER A 46 -25.97 -12.47 -6.88
N GLN A 47 -27.22 -12.27 -6.45
CA GLN A 47 -27.71 -11.71 -5.21
C GLN A 47 -27.20 -12.46 -3.95
N VAL A 48 -25.88 -12.49 -3.72
CA VAL A 48 -25.29 -12.84 -2.42
C VAL A 48 -24.65 -11.58 -1.85
N ALA A 49 -25.36 -10.99 -0.89
CA ALA A 49 -25.03 -9.79 -0.14
C ALA A 49 -23.51 -9.47 -0.01
N GLY A 50 -23.07 -8.46 -0.76
CA GLY A 50 -22.61 -7.22 -0.12
C GLY A 50 -21.12 -7.08 0.25
N ILE A 51 -20.21 -7.88 -0.31
CA ILE A 51 -18.77 -7.62 -0.18
C ILE A 51 -18.16 -7.50 -1.58
N SER A 52 -17.82 -6.27 -1.97
CA SER A 52 -17.09 -6.02 -3.21
C SER A 52 -15.77 -6.80 -3.20
N THR A 53 -15.31 -7.28 -4.35
CA THR A 53 -14.06 -8.05 -4.45
C THR A 53 -12.88 -7.29 -3.83
N GLN A 54 -12.89 -5.97 -3.96
CA GLN A 54 -11.94 -5.05 -3.32
C GLN A 54 -11.97 -5.12 -1.78
N GLU A 55 -13.15 -5.19 -1.16
CA GLU A 55 -13.28 -5.28 0.30
C GLU A 55 -12.76 -6.63 0.82
N ARG A 56 -12.98 -7.72 0.08
CA ARG A 56 -12.37 -9.03 0.40
C ARG A 56 -10.84 -8.98 0.36
N SER A 57 -10.26 -8.32 -0.64
CA SER A 57 -8.80 -8.13 -0.72
C SER A 57 -8.27 -7.29 0.45
N PHE A 58 -8.96 -6.21 0.83
CA PHE A 58 -8.58 -5.42 2.00
C PHE A 58 -8.63 -6.23 3.29
N GLN A 59 -9.65 -7.07 3.48
CA GLN A 59 -9.74 -7.97 4.63
C GLN A 59 -8.56 -8.95 4.67
N GLN A 60 -8.24 -9.61 3.56
CA GLN A 60 -7.11 -10.55 3.48
C GLN A 60 -5.76 -9.88 3.81
N LEU A 61 -5.53 -8.68 3.27
CA LEU A 61 -4.33 -7.89 3.55
C LEU A 61 -4.29 -7.41 5.01
N ALA A 62 -5.43 -7.04 5.58
CA ALA A 62 -5.55 -6.62 6.96
C ALA A 62 -5.27 -7.77 7.94
N THR A 63 -5.77 -8.97 7.65
CA THR A 63 -5.47 -10.18 8.41
C THR A 63 -3.99 -10.52 8.31
N LEU A 64 -3.41 -10.44 7.11
CA LEU A 64 -1.97 -10.63 6.92
C LEU A 64 -1.12 -9.67 7.74
N TYR A 65 -1.51 -8.39 7.82
CA TYR A 65 -0.87 -7.40 8.68
C TYR A 65 -0.98 -7.78 10.17
N GLN A 66 -2.15 -8.25 10.61
CA GLN A 66 -2.37 -8.66 12.00
C GLN A 66 -1.53 -9.88 12.38
N ASP A 67 -1.48 -10.89 11.53
CA ASP A 67 -0.76 -12.14 11.79
C ASP A 67 0.76 -11.98 11.77
N THR A 68 1.27 -10.97 11.05
CA THR A 68 2.71 -10.75 10.88
C THR A 68 3.17 -9.49 11.59
N ILE A 69 2.90 -8.33 11.00
CA ILE A 69 3.46 -7.04 11.41
C ILE A 69 2.93 -6.59 12.78
N SER A 70 1.68 -6.91 13.13
CA SER A 70 1.11 -6.53 14.44
C SER A 70 1.71 -7.30 15.62
N THR A 71 2.44 -8.40 15.36
CA THR A 71 3.19 -9.14 16.39
C THR A 71 4.49 -8.43 16.78
N LEU A 72 4.97 -7.50 15.96
CA LEU A 72 6.19 -6.74 16.22
C LEU A 72 5.96 -5.75 17.38
N SER A 73 6.98 -5.54 18.22
CA SER A 73 6.86 -4.71 19.44
C SER A 73 6.49 -3.24 19.19
N TYR A 74 6.60 -2.75 17.95
CA TYR A 74 6.26 -1.38 17.60
C TYR A 74 4.88 -1.35 16.93
N ARG A 75 3.94 -0.63 17.54
CA ARG A 75 2.59 -0.45 17.00
C ARG A 75 2.44 0.94 16.39
N VAL A 76 1.99 1.00 15.15
CA VAL A 76 1.64 2.27 14.50
C VAL A 76 0.36 2.79 15.13
N GLN A 77 0.44 3.85 15.92
CA GLN A 77 -0.73 4.50 16.49
C GLN A 77 -1.40 5.37 15.42
N VAL A 78 -2.62 4.99 15.04
CA VAL A 78 -3.45 5.75 14.10
C VAL A 78 -4.32 6.68 14.94
N GLN A 79 -4.07 7.99 14.84
CA GLN A 79 -4.86 9.00 15.52
C GLN A 79 -5.93 9.57 14.58
N GLY A 80 -7.18 9.62 15.04
CA GLY A 80 -8.31 10.11 14.25
C GLY A 80 -9.61 10.13 15.05
N ARG A 81 -10.69 10.52 14.39
CA ARG A 81 -12.04 10.50 14.98
C ARG A 81 -12.48 9.07 15.26
N VAL A 82 -12.75 8.76 16.53
CA VAL A 82 -13.06 7.40 17.02
C VAL A 82 -14.26 6.80 16.28
N ASP A 83 -15.23 7.62 15.89
CA ASP A 83 -16.43 7.21 15.15
C ASP A 83 -16.11 6.40 13.88
N PHE A 84 -15.05 6.79 13.16
CA PHE A 84 -14.59 6.11 11.95
C PHE A 84 -13.64 4.94 12.23
N LEU A 85 -12.95 4.95 13.38
CA LEU A 85 -12.03 3.87 13.76
C LEU A 85 -12.75 2.64 14.32
N LYS A 86 -14.02 2.79 14.74
CA LYS A 86 -14.87 1.66 15.13
C LYS A 86 -15.35 0.83 13.95
N ASP A 87 -15.35 1.39 12.74
CA ASP A 87 -15.72 0.67 11.53
C ASP A 87 -14.59 -0.29 11.11
N GLU A 88 -14.91 -1.58 11.10
CA GLU A 88 -13.98 -2.65 10.75
C GLU A 88 -13.49 -2.53 9.29
N LYS A 89 -14.33 -2.03 8.37
CA LYS A 89 -13.94 -1.80 6.97
C LYS A 89 -12.85 -0.73 6.89
N VAL A 90 -13.02 0.36 7.62
CA VAL A 90 -12.02 1.45 7.70
C VAL A 90 -10.73 0.93 8.33
N ALA A 91 -10.81 0.16 9.41
CA ALA A 91 -9.64 -0.45 10.04
C ALA A 91 -8.89 -1.40 9.09
N ASN A 92 -9.60 -2.22 8.32
CA ASN A 92 -9.01 -3.13 7.35
C ASN A 92 -8.29 -2.38 6.22
N ARG A 93 -8.90 -1.31 5.69
CA ARG A 93 -8.26 -0.44 4.69
C ARG A 93 -6.98 0.20 5.24
N ILE A 94 -7.01 0.70 6.48
CA ILE A 94 -5.82 1.28 7.12
C ILE A 94 -4.70 0.24 7.26
N ARG A 95 -5.01 -0.97 7.76
CA ARG A 95 -4.02 -2.05 7.90
C ARG A 95 -3.43 -2.47 6.55
N ALA A 96 -4.26 -2.59 5.52
CA ALA A 96 -3.83 -2.89 4.16
C ALA A 96 -2.90 -1.78 3.60
N CYS A 97 -3.23 -0.51 3.80
CA CYS A 97 -2.37 0.62 3.42
C CYS A 97 -1.04 0.62 4.18
N LEU A 98 -1.04 0.30 5.47
CA LEU A 98 0.20 0.19 6.27
C LEU A 98 1.09 -0.93 5.76
N LEU A 99 0.51 -2.11 5.48
CA LEU A 99 1.22 -3.23 4.88
C LEU A 99 1.86 -2.84 3.53
N ALA A 100 1.09 -2.17 2.65
CA ALA A 100 1.60 -1.67 1.38
C ALA A 100 2.76 -0.68 1.56
N GLY A 101 2.63 0.28 2.49
CA GLY A 101 3.69 1.24 2.79
C GLY A 101 4.99 0.57 3.29
N ILE A 102 4.88 -0.48 4.10
CA ILE A 102 6.03 -1.26 4.58
C ILE A 102 6.68 -2.01 3.42
N ARG A 103 5.90 -2.64 2.53
CA ARG A 103 6.42 -3.29 1.32
C ARG A 103 7.10 -2.31 0.38
N SER A 104 6.54 -1.13 0.16
CA SER A 104 7.21 -0.07 -0.61
C SER A 104 8.53 0.34 0.04
N ALA A 105 8.60 0.41 1.38
CA ALA A 105 9.84 0.71 2.10
C ALA A 105 10.88 -0.43 2.03
N VAL A 106 10.43 -1.68 1.91
CA VAL A 106 11.29 -2.85 1.64
C VAL A 106 11.83 -2.78 0.22
N LEU A 107 10.97 -2.58 -0.78
CA LEU A 107 11.37 -2.46 -2.18
C LEU A 107 12.36 -1.31 -2.38
N TRP A 108 12.10 -0.17 -1.74
CA TRP A 108 13.01 0.96 -1.74
C TRP A 108 14.40 0.59 -1.19
N TYR A 109 14.47 -0.29 -0.18
CA TYR A 109 15.74 -0.82 0.32
C TYR A 109 16.43 -1.77 -0.66
N GLN A 110 15.66 -2.68 -1.25
CA GLN A 110 16.16 -3.68 -2.21
C GLN A 110 16.78 -3.01 -3.43
N LEU A 111 16.25 -1.84 -3.83
CA LEU A 111 16.84 -0.96 -4.85
C LEU A 111 18.11 -0.22 -4.38
N GLY A 112 18.67 -0.57 -3.22
CA GLY A 112 19.89 0.02 -2.66
C GLY A 112 19.70 1.39 -2.02
N ALA A 113 18.46 1.82 -1.75
CA ALA A 113 18.23 3.13 -1.14
C ALA A 113 18.43 3.10 0.39
N ARG A 114 19.23 4.06 0.87
CA ARG A 114 19.56 4.25 2.29
C ARG A 114 18.83 5.48 2.83
N ARG A 115 18.56 5.53 4.14
CA ARG A 115 17.87 6.66 4.82
C ARG A 115 18.45 8.04 4.45
N TRP A 116 19.78 8.13 4.37
CA TRP A 116 20.50 9.34 3.98
C TRP A 116 20.32 9.74 2.51
N ARG A 117 19.97 8.80 1.62
CA ARG A 117 19.75 9.07 0.20
C ARG A 117 18.54 9.99 0.00
N LEU A 118 17.51 9.95 0.87
CA LEU A 118 16.40 10.92 0.83
C LEU A 118 16.85 12.34 1.18
N VAL A 119 17.76 12.46 2.15
CA VAL A 119 18.26 13.75 2.62
C VAL A 119 19.20 14.37 1.59
N VAL A 120 20.13 13.57 1.05
CA VAL A 120 21.13 14.02 0.08
C VAL A 120 20.51 14.27 -1.30
N TYR A 121 19.58 13.42 -1.75
CA TYR A 121 18.96 13.53 -3.07
C TYR A 121 17.60 14.24 -3.05
N ARG A 122 17.23 14.94 -1.96
CA ARG A 122 15.89 15.56 -1.81
C ARG A 122 15.48 16.38 -3.04
N ARG A 123 16.41 17.20 -3.57
CA ARG A 123 16.17 18.06 -4.74
C ARG A 123 15.99 17.26 -6.02
N ARG A 124 16.78 16.19 -6.20
CA ARG A 124 16.66 15.30 -7.37
C ARG A 124 15.37 14.49 -7.33
N ILE A 125 14.97 13.98 -6.17
CA ILE A 125 13.72 13.24 -5.99
C ILE A 125 12.52 14.16 -6.26
N GLN A 126 12.52 15.38 -5.72
CA GLN A 126 11.48 16.37 -5.99
C GLN A 126 11.37 16.70 -7.48
N HIS A 127 12.51 16.91 -8.15
CA HIS A 127 12.52 17.21 -9.59
C HIS A 127 12.00 16.04 -10.44
N THR A 128 12.43 14.81 -10.15
CA THR A 128 11.95 13.62 -10.85
C THR A 128 10.46 13.37 -10.60
N ALA A 129 9.99 13.51 -9.35
CA ALA A 129 8.58 13.36 -9.01
C ALA A 129 7.72 14.42 -9.72
N ALA A 130 8.16 15.68 -9.74
CA ALA A 130 7.47 16.75 -10.47
C ALA A 130 7.44 16.50 -11.98
N ASN A 131 8.53 15.95 -12.55
CA ASN A 131 8.58 15.59 -13.97
C ASN A 131 7.66 14.42 -14.32
N LEU A 132 7.58 13.40 -13.46
CA LEU A 132 6.66 12.29 -13.65
C LEU A 132 5.20 12.74 -13.52
N ALA A 133 4.88 13.55 -12.52
CA ALA A 133 3.54 14.11 -12.35
C ALA A 133 3.11 14.93 -13.57
N ARG A 134 4.00 15.77 -14.10
CA ARG A 134 3.76 16.50 -15.36
C ARG A 134 3.55 15.59 -16.55
N ARG A 135 4.35 14.52 -16.68
CA ARG A 135 4.18 13.54 -17.78
C ARG A 135 2.86 12.80 -17.71
N ILE A 136 2.40 12.43 -16.51
CA ILE A 136 1.11 11.77 -16.33
C ILE A 136 -0.02 12.73 -16.67
N ALA A 137 0.05 13.98 -16.21
CA ALA A 137 -0.96 15.00 -16.54
C ALA A 137 -1.05 15.28 -18.05
N LEU A 138 0.09 15.39 -18.73
CA LEU A 138 0.14 15.55 -20.20
C LEU A 138 -0.38 14.31 -20.95
N THR A 139 -0.31 13.13 -20.35
CA THR A 139 -0.82 11.89 -20.95
C THR A 139 -2.34 11.77 -20.80
N SER A 140 -2.94 12.28 -19.71
CA SER A 140 -4.40 12.26 -19.54
C SER A 140 -5.11 13.24 -20.48
N GLU A 141 -4.53 14.41 -20.74
CA GLU A 141 -5.08 15.38 -21.70
C GLU A 141 -5.06 14.87 -23.16
N GLY A 142 -4.16 13.93 -23.48
CA GLY A 142 -4.11 13.29 -24.80
C GLY A 142 -5.14 12.17 -25.02
N HIS A 143 -5.78 11.66 -23.96
CA HIS A 143 -6.80 10.62 -24.07
C HIS A 143 -8.19 11.19 -24.39
N ASP A 144 -8.49 12.43 -23.95
CA ASP A 144 -9.77 13.11 -24.23
C ASP A 144 -9.92 13.54 -25.70
N VAL A 145 -8.82 13.85 -26.39
CA VAL A 145 -8.88 14.37 -27.77
C VAL A 145 -9.14 13.26 -28.81
N ARG A 146 -8.96 11.98 -28.44
CA ARG A 146 -9.05 10.85 -29.38
C ARG A 146 -10.41 10.13 -29.37
N SER A 147 -11.32 10.51 -28.48
CA SER A 147 -12.69 9.99 -28.41
C SER A 147 -13.74 10.94 -29.02
N SER A 148 -13.31 12.01 -29.71
CA SER A 148 -14.20 13.00 -30.35
C SER A 148 -13.97 13.20 -31.86
N ASN A 149 -13.33 12.24 -32.53
CA ASN A 149 -13.25 12.13 -34.00
C ASN A 149 -13.55 10.68 -34.40
#